data_AF-A0A352GNB6-F1
#
_entry.id   AF-A0A352GNB6-F1
#
_cell.length_a   1.000
_cell.length_b   1.000
_cell.length_c   1.000
_cell.angle_alpha   90.00
_cell.angle_beta   90.00
_cell.angle_gamma   90.00
#
_symmetry.space_group_name_H-M   'P 1'
#
loop_
_entity.id
_entity.type
_entity.pdbx_description
1 polymer ?
#
loop_
_entity_poly.entity_id
_entity_poly.type
_entity_poly.pdbx_seq_one_letter_code
_entity_poly.pdbx_strand_id
1 'polypeptide(L)' 'PMYGSSEAVIGHGLAALGTPKGLFSATKVWTPGQDHGIRQMAESERLWGVRPFDLLQVHNLLGWEGHLETL' A
#
# COMPACT_ATOMS: atom_id res chain seq x y z
N PRO A 1 -2.97 -0.48 -6.54
CA PRO A 1 -4.16 0.38 -6.36
C PRO A 1 -4.61 1.01 -7.68
N MET A 2 -5.81 1.59 -7.73
CA MET A 2 -6.38 2.15 -8.96
C MET A 2 -5.68 3.42 -9.46
N TYR A 3 -4.82 4.04 -8.65
CA TYR A 3 -4.24 5.37 -8.93
C TYR A 3 -3.02 5.35 -9.87
N GLY A 4 -2.88 4.31 -10.70
CA GLY A 4 -1.82 4.20 -11.70
C GLY A 4 -0.42 4.36 -11.11
N SER A 5 0.37 5.29 -11.65
CA SER A 5 1.76 5.54 -11.25
C SER A 5 1.92 6.28 -9.91
N SER A 6 0.83 6.65 -9.23
CA SER A 6 0.88 7.50 -8.03
C SER A 6 1.78 6.95 -6.93
N GLU A 7 1.81 5.63 -6.72
CA GLU A 7 2.66 5.02 -5.69
C GLU A 7 4.16 5.19 -5.97
N ALA A 8 4.57 5.03 -7.23
CA ALA A 8 5.96 5.25 -7.64
C ALA A 8 6.35 6.73 -7.49
N VAL A 9 5.44 7.65 -7.80
CA VAL A 9 5.68 9.10 -7.65
C VAL A 9 5.82 9.49 -6.18
N ILE A 10 4.98 8.92 -5.30
CA ILE A 10 5.10 9.13 -3.85
C ILE A 10 6.44 8.62 -3.35
N GLY A 11 6.85 7.39 -3.70
CA GLY A 11 8.14 6.85 -3.31
C GLY A 11 9.32 7.69 -3.79
N HIS A 12 9.27 8.17 -5.03
CA HIS A 12 10.28 9.10 -5.55
C HIS A 12 10.37 10.38 -4.70
N GLY A 13 9.22 10.97 -4.33
CA GLY A 13 9.17 12.16 -3.47
C GLY A 13 9.71 11.90 -2.06
N LEU A 14 9.37 10.76 -1.45
CA LEU A 14 9.87 10.38 -0.13
C LEU A 14 11.39 10.17 -0.13
N ALA A 15 11.93 9.54 -1.18
CA ALA A 15 13.37 9.37 -1.35
C ALA A 15 14.09 10.71 -1.51
N ALA A 16 13.51 11.65 -2.28
CA ALA A 16 14.08 12.97 -2.49
C ALA A 16 14.05 13.84 -1.21
N LEU A 17 13.02 13.70 -0.38
CA LEU A 17 12.82 14.48 0.85
C LEU A 17 13.46 13.86 2.09
N GLY A 18 13.92 12.60 2.01
CA GLY A 18 14.55 11.89 3.12
C GLY A 18 13.58 11.54 4.26
N THR A 19 12.51 10.79 3.95
CA THR A 19 11.45 10.29 4.84
C THR A 19 11.09 11.26 5.99
N PRO A 20 10.10 12.15 5.80
CA PRO A 20 9.78 13.20 6.75
C PRO A 20 9.51 12.71 8.17
N LYS A 21 9.97 13.45 9.19
CA LYS A 21 9.55 13.23 10.58
C LYS A 21 8.02 13.39 10.67
N GLY A 22 7.34 12.35 11.15
CA GLY A 22 5.88 12.34 11.26
C GLY A 22 5.15 11.91 9.99
N LEU A 23 5.83 11.31 9.01
CA LEU A 23 5.17 10.63 7.91
C LEU A 23 4.18 9.60 8.47
N PHE A 24 2.91 9.73 8.09
CA PHE A 24 1.89 8.70 8.28
C PHE A 24 1.56 8.11 6.90
N SER A 25 2.02 6.90 6.66
CA SER A 25 1.93 6.18 5.40
C SER A 25 0.63 5.38 5.33
N ALA A 26 -0.21 5.69 4.35
CA ALA A 26 -1.49 5.01 4.16
C ALA A 26 -1.75 4.66 2.69
N THR A 27 -2.05 3.39 2.43
CA THR A 27 -2.45 2.92 1.09
C THR A 27 -3.61 1.91 1.18
N LYS A 28 -4.06 1.42 0.03
CA LYS A 28 -5.25 0.58 -0.08
C LYS A 28 -5.00 -0.65 -0.94
N VAL A 29 -5.51 -1.79 -0.49
CA VAL A 29 -5.54 -3.04 -1.26
C VAL A 29 -6.85 -3.14 -2.04
N TRP A 30 -6.79 -3.46 -3.33
CA TRP A 30 -7.96 -3.57 -4.22
C TRP A 30 -7.77 -4.80 -5.10
N THR A 31 -8.27 -5.94 -4.64
CA THR A 31 -8.12 -7.20 -5.35
C THR A 31 -9.16 -8.21 -4.85
N PRO A 32 -9.66 -9.11 -5.72
CA PRO A 32 -10.67 -10.09 -5.36
C PRO A 32 -10.19 -11.24 -4.46
N GLY A 33 -8.88 -11.41 -4.25
CA GLY A 33 -8.35 -12.55 -3.48
C GLY A 33 -7.14 -12.24 -2.61
N GLN A 34 -6.94 -13.08 -1.59
CA GLN A 34 -5.92 -12.96 -0.54
C GLN A 34 -4.49 -12.96 -1.10
N ASP A 35 -4.13 -13.93 -1.95
CA ASP A 35 -2.79 -14.01 -2.56
C ASP A 35 -2.44 -12.75 -3.38
N HIS A 36 -3.43 -12.24 -4.11
CA HIS A 36 -3.29 -11.02 -4.87
C HIS A 36 -3.19 -9.80 -3.94
N GLY A 37 -3.88 -9.83 -2.80
CA GLY A 37 -3.76 -8.84 -1.72
C GLY A 37 -2.35 -8.75 -1.18
N ILE A 38 -1.78 -9.89 -0.76
CA ILE A 38 -0.40 -9.98 -0.26
C ILE A 38 0.60 -9.42 -1.29
N ARG A 39 0.47 -9.84 -2.56
CA ARG A 39 1.34 -9.36 -3.64
C ARG A 39 1.19 -7.85 -3.86
N GLN A 40 -0.04 -7.33 -3.82
CA GLN A 40 -0.27 -5.90 -3.97
C GLN A 40 0.33 -5.10 -2.81
N MET A 41 0.17 -5.57 -1.55
CA MET A 41 0.73 -4.90 -0.38
C MET A 41 2.26 -4.84 -0.46
N ALA A 42 2.91 -5.97 -0.81
CA ALA A 42 4.36 -6.02 -0.98
C ALA A 42 4.85 -5.10 -2.10
N GLU A 43 4.09 -4.99 -3.20
CA GLU A 43 4.41 -4.08 -4.29
C GLU A 43 4.24 -2.60 -3.88
N SER A 44 3.18 -2.25 -3.14
CA SER A 44 2.99 -0.91 -2.59
C SER A 44 4.17 -0.49 -1.70
N GLU A 45 4.65 -1.38 -0.83
CA GLU A 45 5.81 -1.12 0.04
C GLU A 45 7.08 -0.87 -0.79
N ARG A 46 7.29 -1.70 -1.83
CA ARG A 46 8.42 -1.57 -2.75
C ARG A 46 8.38 -0.24 -3.51
N LEU A 47 7.21 0.18 -3.98
CA LEU A 47 7.03 1.40 -4.76
C LEU A 47 7.22 2.65 -3.91
N TRP A 48 6.75 2.64 -2.66
CA TRP A 48 6.90 3.77 -1.74
C TRP A 48 8.29 3.81 -1.08
N GLY A 49 8.98 2.66 -1.00
CA GLY A 49 10.18 2.52 -0.19
C GLY A 49 9.91 2.58 1.31
N VAL A 50 8.70 2.20 1.74
CA VAL A 50 8.23 2.25 3.13
C VAL A 50 7.75 0.85 3.53
N ARG A 51 8.21 0.35 4.68
CA ARG A 51 7.77 -0.91 5.28
C ARG A 51 7.93 -0.86 6.81
N PRO A 52 6.89 -1.23 7.60
CA PRO A 52 5.50 -1.43 7.19
C PRO A 52 4.81 -0.09 6.88
N PHE A 53 3.61 -0.13 6.29
CA PHE A 53 2.70 1.02 6.26
C PHE A 53 2.06 1.26 7.63
N ASP A 54 1.73 2.52 7.94
CA ASP A 54 1.00 2.88 9.18
C ASP A 54 -0.48 2.50 9.10
N LEU A 55 -1.07 2.54 7.90
CA LEU A 55 -2.46 2.16 7.66
C LEU A 55 -2.64 1.48 6.30
N LEU A 56 -3.10 0.23 6.31
CA LEU A 56 -3.58 -0.50 5.14
C LEU A 56 -5.10 -0.66 5.20
N GLN A 57 -5.80 -0.26 4.14
CA GLN A 57 -7.26 -0.35 4.07
C GLN A 57 -7.70 -1.20 2.88
N VAL A 58 -8.77 -1.97 3.06
CA VAL A 58 -9.43 -2.63 1.92
C VAL A 58 -10.22 -1.57 1.15
N HIS A 59 -9.91 -1.40 -0.15
CA HIS A 59 -10.42 -0.28 -0.96
C HIS A 59 -11.93 -0.38 -1.26
N ASN A 60 -12.46 -1.59 -1.27
CA ASN A 60 -13.89 -1.90 -1.33
C ASN A 60 -14.15 -3.24 -0.65
N LEU A 61 -15.39 -3.54 -0.27
CA LEU A 61 -15.73 -4.81 0.39
C LEU A 61 -15.75 -6.01 -0.57
N LEU A 62 -14.99 -5.98 -1.66
CA LEU A 62 -14.77 -7.15 -2.50
C LEU A 62 -13.72 -8.05 -1.82
N GLY A 63 -14.12 -9.23 -1.36
CA GLY A 63 -13.22 -10.21 -0.75
C GLY A 63 -12.60 -9.77 0.58
N TRP A 64 -13.26 -8.90 1.34
CA TRP A 64 -12.74 -8.30 2.57
C TRP A 64 -12.38 -9.32 3.66
N GLU A 65 -13.10 -10.46 3.76
CA GLU A 65 -12.80 -11.51 4.74
C GLU A 65 -11.38 -12.09 4.55
N GLY A 66 -10.97 -12.37 3.31
CA GLY A 66 -9.64 -12.91 3.02
C GLY A 66 -8.50 -11.91 3.26
N HIS A 67 -8.77 -10.60 3.11
CA HIS A 67 -7.76 -9.57 3.37
C HIS A 67 -7.49 -9.38 4.87
N LEU A 68 -8.50 -9.57 5.73
CA LEU A 68 -8.33 -9.45 7.19
C LEU A 68 -7.32 -10.45 7.76
N GLU A 69 -7.14 -11.61 7.14
CA GLU A 69 -6.16 -12.61 7.58
C GLU A 69 -4.70 -12.23 7.27
N THR A 70 -4.47 -11.17 6.47
CA THR A 70 -3.14 -10.78 5.95
C THR A 70 -2.63 -9.45 6.50
N LEU A 71 -3.47 -8.72 7.24
CA LEU A 71 -3.14 -7.50 7.97
C LEU A 71 -2.51 -7.85 9.32
#